data_AF-A0A495L8E6-F1
#
_entry.id   AF-A0A495L8E6-F1
#
_cell.length_a   1.000
_cell.length_b   1.000
_cell.length_c   1.000
_cell.angle_alpha   90.00
_cell.angle_beta   90.00
_cell.angle_gamma   90.00
#
_symmetry.space_group_name_H-M   'P 1'
#
loop_
_entity.id
_entity.type
_entity.pdbx_description
1 polymer ?
#
loop_
_entity_poly.entity_id
_entity_poly.type
_entity_poly.pdbx_seq_one_letter_code
_entity_poly.pdbx_strand_id
1 'polypeptide(L)'
;MHAAVHGQRGPGGGTGGGRGQIGDGLGDLLGPDEAAGGLARLQGGALGLDTARIRLWHPVRHAPEAVRRWRDHLTDLEIAQPFKQAYRELYLLTPAEEAAGDHSLRFAAHVLKYPQAKALLIARGWSAPALAGWGGGEEGAAERAYTDRETGTVWRFTWDLHLIDLDDLDHSGRARTSGTDRVRVHRGTGREAAVLTEVPALVLSEAMRDLDLAVGVASIAADPSWSEDAHAPYWRRTAFGELSENAVVRREALLRLAPRLRVSDRLEVQGRFLRVRGDLRTYRIHLGSANILMEPDDAYLCVVPSGRDEAGVFLPFEDGGGRLSVILSKALLLADDAAITDPGIAAQIRRGLE
;
A
#
# COMPACT_ATOMS: atom_id res chain seq x y z
N MET A 1 -18.78 9.08 -10.61
CA MET A 1 -17.82 8.38 -9.70
C MET A 1 -17.62 6.96 -10.21
N HIS A 2 -16.48 6.66 -10.83
CA HIS A 2 -16.21 5.34 -11.42
C HIS A 2 -15.65 4.37 -10.36
N ALA A 3 -16.54 3.73 -9.60
CA ALA A 3 -16.18 2.62 -8.72
C ALA A 3 -16.48 1.29 -9.43
N ALA A 4 -15.59 0.31 -9.30
CA ALA A 4 -15.84 -1.05 -9.75
C ALA A 4 -16.84 -1.73 -8.80
N VAL A 5 -17.84 -2.42 -9.32
CA VAL A 5 -18.85 -3.09 -8.50
C VAL A 5 -19.09 -4.53 -8.96
N HIS A 6 -19.66 -5.33 -8.07
CA HIS A 6 -20.12 -6.68 -8.37
C HIS A 6 -21.60 -6.80 -8.06
N GLY A 7 -22.36 -7.34 -9.00
CA GLY A 7 -23.80 -7.55 -8.88
C GLY A 7 -24.13 -9.03 -8.70
N GLN A 8 -25.06 -9.35 -7.80
CA GLN A 8 -25.72 -10.67 -7.73
C GLN A 8 -27.21 -10.53 -8.03
N ARG A 9 -27.76 -11.41 -8.90
CA ARG A 9 -29.22 -11.51 -9.08
C ARG A 9 -29.86 -12.06 -7.81
N GLY A 10 -30.91 -11.41 -7.33
CA GLY A 10 -31.68 -11.90 -6.18
C GLY A 10 -32.37 -13.24 -6.47
N PRO A 11 -32.75 -14.00 -5.43
CA PRO A 11 -33.55 -15.21 -5.62
C PRO A 11 -34.92 -14.80 -6.18
N GLY A 12 -35.15 -15.06 -7.47
CA GLY A 12 -36.47 -14.90 -8.07
C GLY A 12 -37.44 -15.85 -7.37
N GLY A 13 -38.58 -15.33 -6.93
CA GLY A 13 -39.68 -16.15 -6.42
C GLY A 13 -40.16 -17.10 -7.50
N GLY A 14 -39.69 -18.33 -7.46
CA GLY A 14 -40.06 -19.38 -8.41
C GLY A 14 -39.79 -20.74 -7.77
N THR A 15 -40.85 -21.37 -7.30
CA THR A 15 -40.85 -22.77 -6.85
C THR A 15 -40.51 -23.68 -8.02
N GLY A 16 -39.31 -24.24 -8.06
CA GLY A 16 -38.92 -25.22 -9.08
C GLY A 16 -37.56 -25.84 -8.77
N GLY A 17 -37.58 -27.11 -8.37
CA GLY A 17 -36.39 -27.88 -8.07
C GLY A 17 -35.47 -28.03 -9.28
N GLY A 18 -34.21 -27.67 -9.10
CA GLY A 18 -33.12 -27.94 -10.03
C GLY A 18 -31.82 -27.53 -9.34
N ARG A 19 -30.90 -28.48 -9.16
CA ARG A 19 -29.52 -28.19 -8.77
C ARG A 19 -28.88 -27.36 -9.87
N GLY A 20 -29.08 -26.04 -9.82
CA GLY A 20 -28.48 -25.08 -10.73
C GLY A 20 -27.01 -24.90 -10.37
N GLN A 21 -26.14 -25.30 -11.29
CA GLN A 21 -24.74 -24.90 -11.31
C GLN A 21 -24.63 -23.40 -11.04
N ILE A 22 -23.77 -23.04 -10.07
CA ILE A 22 -23.40 -21.65 -9.79
C ILE A 22 -22.60 -21.19 -11.02
N GLY A 23 -23.27 -20.59 -11.99
CA GLY A 23 -22.63 -20.10 -13.20
C GLY A 23 -21.65 -18.97 -12.89
N ASP A 24 -20.44 -19.07 -13.44
CA ASP A 24 -19.33 -18.09 -13.44
C ASP A 24 -19.65 -16.71 -14.06
N GLY A 25 -20.93 -16.31 -14.12
CA GLY A 25 -21.44 -15.37 -15.11
C GLY A 25 -21.99 -14.04 -14.59
N LEU A 26 -21.37 -13.40 -13.60
CA LEU A 26 -21.62 -11.98 -13.27
C LEU A 26 -20.29 -11.21 -13.22
N GLY A 27 -19.62 -11.20 -14.37
CA GLY A 27 -18.34 -10.55 -14.59
C GLY A 27 -18.44 -9.03 -14.48
N ASP A 28 -17.60 -8.49 -13.58
CA ASP A 28 -16.98 -7.17 -13.61
C ASP A 28 -17.91 -6.02 -14.09
N LEU A 29 -18.56 -5.31 -13.16
CA LEU A 29 -19.37 -4.12 -13.50
C LEU A 29 -18.54 -2.84 -13.31
N LEU A 30 -18.53 -2.02 -14.36
CA LEU A 30 -18.16 -0.61 -14.37
C LEU A 30 -19.26 0.20 -13.69
N GLY A 31 -18.83 1.33 -13.12
CA GLY A 31 -19.69 2.31 -12.46
C GLY A 31 -20.81 2.86 -13.37
N PRO A 32 -21.52 3.91 -12.94
CA PRO A 32 -22.74 4.37 -13.60
C PRO A 32 -22.52 4.69 -15.08
N ASP A 33 -23.37 4.14 -15.94
CA ASP A 33 -23.56 4.53 -17.33
C ASP A 33 -24.60 5.65 -17.37
N GLU A 34 -24.13 6.90 -17.51
CA GLU A 34 -24.97 8.09 -17.53
C GLU A 34 -25.91 8.14 -18.75
N ALA A 35 -25.60 7.42 -19.84
CA ALA A 35 -26.44 7.37 -21.03
C ALA A 35 -27.57 6.33 -20.91
N ALA A 36 -27.35 5.24 -20.16
CA ALA A 36 -28.31 4.15 -20.00
C ALA A 36 -29.03 4.12 -18.64
N GLY A 37 -28.65 4.98 -17.68
CA GLY A 37 -29.23 4.99 -16.34
C GLY A 37 -28.97 3.70 -15.53
N GLY A 38 -27.87 2.98 -15.81
CA GLY A 38 -27.57 1.66 -15.25
C GLY A 38 -26.09 1.42 -14.92
N LEU A 39 -25.72 0.20 -14.54
CA LEU A 39 -24.31 -0.23 -14.42
C LEU A 39 -23.89 -0.94 -15.71
N ALA A 40 -22.72 -0.59 -16.25
CA ALA A 40 -22.15 -1.25 -17.43
C ALA A 40 -21.29 -2.46 -17.02
N ARG A 41 -21.23 -3.52 -17.82
CA ARG A 41 -20.24 -4.59 -17.65
C ARG A 41 -18.90 -4.19 -18.29
N LEU A 42 -17.79 -4.73 -17.79
CA LEU A 42 -16.43 -4.60 -18.35
C LEU A 42 -16.37 -5.10 -19.81
N GLN A 43 -17.24 -6.05 -20.17
CA GLN A 43 -17.38 -6.61 -21.53
C GLN A 43 -18.46 -5.91 -22.38
N GLY A 44 -19.06 -4.83 -21.86
CA GLY A 44 -20.20 -4.14 -22.49
C GLY A 44 -21.58 -4.71 -22.08
N GLY A 45 -22.60 -3.85 -22.16
CA GLY A 45 -23.99 -4.16 -21.82
C GLY A 45 -24.45 -3.59 -20.48
N ALA A 46 -25.66 -3.00 -20.46
CA ALA A 46 -26.28 -2.41 -19.28
C ALA A 46 -27.00 -3.46 -18.42
N LEU A 47 -26.97 -3.28 -17.10
CA LEU A 47 -27.68 -4.12 -16.13
C LEU A 47 -28.79 -3.30 -15.46
N GLY A 48 -30.03 -3.77 -15.55
CA GLY A 48 -31.18 -3.21 -14.83
C GLY A 48 -30.98 -3.34 -13.31
N LEU A 49 -31.15 -2.22 -12.59
CA LEU A 49 -30.79 -2.06 -11.17
C LEU A 49 -31.92 -2.43 -10.20
N ASP A 50 -33.11 -2.66 -10.73
CA ASP A 50 -34.39 -2.76 -10.05
C ASP A 50 -34.51 -3.94 -9.07
N THR A 51 -33.60 -4.93 -9.12
CA THR A 51 -33.54 -6.05 -8.15
C THR A 51 -32.13 -6.53 -7.79
N ALA A 52 -31.07 -5.83 -8.20
CA ALA A 52 -29.70 -6.29 -8.04
C ALA A 52 -29.09 -5.87 -6.69
N ARG A 53 -28.45 -6.81 -5.98
CA ARG A 53 -27.56 -6.45 -4.86
C ARG A 53 -26.21 -6.03 -5.43
N ILE A 54 -25.80 -4.80 -5.15
CA ILE A 54 -24.51 -4.25 -5.54
C ILE A 54 -23.58 -4.28 -4.33
N ARG A 55 -22.36 -4.78 -4.52
CA ARG A 55 -21.27 -4.63 -3.57
C ARG A 55 -20.06 -3.99 -4.24
N LEU A 56 -19.22 -3.31 -3.46
CA LEU A 56 -17.93 -2.85 -3.95
C LEU A 56 -17.10 -4.05 -4.38
N TRP A 57 -16.52 -3.95 -5.58
CA TRP A 57 -15.55 -4.91 -6.07
C TRP A 57 -14.28 -4.86 -5.22
N HIS A 58 -13.67 -6.01 -4.93
CA HIS A 58 -12.45 -6.09 -4.16
C HIS A 58 -11.54 -7.20 -4.71
N PRO A 59 -10.24 -6.94 -4.95
CA PRO A 59 -9.39 -7.89 -5.67
C PRO A 59 -9.23 -9.24 -4.96
N VAL A 60 -9.35 -9.27 -3.62
CA VAL A 60 -9.27 -10.51 -2.82
C VAL A 60 -10.35 -11.56 -3.18
N ARG A 61 -11.45 -11.13 -3.80
CA ARG A 61 -12.58 -12.00 -4.18
C ARG A 61 -12.50 -12.50 -5.61
N HIS A 62 -11.46 -12.14 -6.34
CA HIS A 62 -11.36 -12.38 -7.78
C HIS A 62 -10.03 -13.01 -8.15
N ALA A 63 -10.03 -13.79 -9.22
CA ALA A 63 -8.82 -14.39 -9.76
C ALA A 63 -7.84 -13.30 -10.22
N PRO A 64 -6.52 -13.54 -10.15
CA PRO A 64 -5.49 -12.57 -10.55
C PRO A 64 -5.70 -12.01 -11.96
N GLU A 65 -6.18 -12.83 -12.90
CA GLU A 65 -6.46 -12.41 -14.27
C GLU A 65 -7.59 -11.39 -14.36
N ALA A 66 -8.64 -11.51 -13.54
CA ALA A 66 -9.71 -10.51 -13.49
C ALA A 66 -9.20 -9.18 -12.90
N VAL A 67 -8.37 -9.25 -11.85
CA VAL A 67 -7.70 -8.06 -11.27
C VAL A 67 -6.82 -7.38 -12.31
N ARG A 68 -6.05 -8.16 -13.08
CA ARG A 68 -5.21 -7.66 -14.17
C ARG A 68 -6.04 -6.91 -15.22
N ARG A 69 -7.12 -7.52 -15.73
CA ARG A 69 -8.00 -6.89 -16.72
C ARG A 69 -8.60 -5.57 -16.23
N TRP A 70 -9.01 -5.52 -14.96
CA TRP A 70 -9.49 -4.27 -14.36
C TRP A 70 -8.43 -3.18 -14.36
N ARG A 71 -7.20 -3.51 -13.97
CA ARG A 71 -6.09 -2.55 -13.95
C ARG A 71 -5.70 -2.08 -15.34
N ASP A 72 -5.64 -2.99 -16.32
CA ASP A 72 -5.38 -2.67 -17.73
C ASP A 72 -6.46 -1.72 -18.25
N HIS A 73 -7.73 -2.06 -18.07
CA HIS A 73 -8.86 -1.26 -18.50
C HIS A 73 -8.88 0.15 -17.89
N LEU A 74 -8.66 0.29 -16.58
CA LEU A 74 -8.60 1.60 -15.93
C LEU A 74 -7.41 2.43 -16.41
N THR A 75 -6.27 1.80 -16.68
CA THR A 75 -5.09 2.50 -17.20
C THR A 75 -5.31 2.95 -18.64
N ASP A 76 -5.88 2.09 -19.49
CA ASP A 76 -6.07 2.38 -20.91
C ASP A 76 -7.12 3.46 -21.16
N LEU A 77 -8.10 3.59 -20.27
CA LEU A 77 -9.11 4.66 -20.29
C LEU A 77 -8.71 5.89 -19.46
N GLU A 78 -7.53 5.89 -18.85
CA GLU A 78 -7.06 6.95 -17.95
C GLU A 78 -8.08 7.29 -16.84
N ILE A 79 -8.74 6.26 -16.29
CA ILE A 79 -9.74 6.41 -15.23
C ILE A 79 -9.02 6.36 -13.87
N ALA A 80 -8.93 7.51 -13.22
CA ALA A 80 -8.49 7.61 -11.83
C ALA A 80 -9.60 7.15 -10.88
N GLN A 81 -9.28 6.20 -9.99
CA GLN A 81 -10.24 5.75 -8.99
C GLN A 81 -10.22 6.68 -7.76
N PRO A 82 -11.39 7.00 -7.16
CA PRO A 82 -11.46 7.89 -5.99
C PRO A 82 -10.73 7.34 -4.75
N PHE A 83 -10.48 6.03 -4.73
CA PHE A 83 -9.59 5.35 -3.81
C PHE A 83 -9.00 4.12 -4.53
N LYS A 84 -7.86 3.60 -4.06
CA LYS A 84 -7.26 2.37 -4.59
C LYS A 84 -8.25 1.21 -4.49
N GLN A 85 -8.94 0.85 -5.57
CA GLN A 85 -9.90 -0.26 -5.56
C GLN A 85 -9.40 -1.43 -6.41
N ALA A 86 -9.17 -1.23 -7.70
CA ALA A 86 -8.51 -2.21 -8.58
C ALA A 86 -7.04 -2.41 -8.18
N TYR A 87 -6.40 -1.33 -7.75
CA TYR A 87 -5.06 -1.32 -7.20
C TYR A 87 -5.06 -1.46 -5.68
N ARG A 88 -6.07 -2.09 -5.08
CA ARG A 88 -6.03 -2.42 -3.65
C ARG A 88 -4.91 -3.44 -3.40
N GLU A 89 -4.09 -3.16 -2.40
CA GLU A 89 -3.08 -4.07 -1.87
C GLU A 89 -3.74 -5.32 -1.26
N LEU A 90 -3.16 -6.49 -1.52
CA LEU A 90 -3.69 -7.78 -1.05
C LEU A 90 -2.76 -8.41 -0.03
N TYR A 91 -3.23 -8.56 1.20
CA TYR A 91 -2.51 -9.26 2.26
C TYR A 91 -3.16 -10.61 2.50
N LEU A 92 -2.61 -11.63 1.86
CA LEU A 92 -2.99 -13.02 2.08
C LEU A 92 -2.18 -13.59 3.25
N LEU A 93 -2.75 -14.60 3.90
CA LEU A 93 -2.07 -15.33 4.95
C LEU A 93 -0.81 -15.99 4.39
N THR A 94 0.30 -15.84 5.09
CA THR A 94 1.60 -16.40 4.71
C THR A 94 1.85 -17.72 5.44
N PRO A 95 2.70 -18.61 4.91
CA PRO A 95 3.09 -19.85 5.61
C PRO A 95 3.68 -19.61 7.01
N ALA A 96 4.38 -18.48 7.20
CA ALA A 96 4.93 -18.12 8.50
C ALA A 96 3.82 -17.79 9.52
N GLU A 97 2.75 -17.12 9.08
CA GLU A 97 1.59 -16.82 9.93
C GLU A 97 0.71 -18.05 10.16
N GLU A 98 0.61 -18.96 9.19
CA GLU A 98 -0.03 -20.27 9.38
C GLU A 98 0.70 -21.09 10.45
N ALA A 99 2.03 -21.09 10.42
CA ALA A 99 2.85 -21.78 11.41
C ALA A 99 2.79 -21.12 12.81
N ALA A 100 2.74 -19.78 12.86
CA ALA A 100 2.61 -19.04 14.12
C ALA A 100 1.22 -19.22 14.76
N GLY A 101 0.17 -19.36 13.95
CA GLY A 101 -1.18 -19.66 14.39
C GLY A 101 -1.96 -18.43 14.86
N ASP A 102 -1.54 -17.80 15.95
CA ASP A 102 -2.35 -16.79 16.68
C ASP A 102 -1.87 -15.33 16.53
N HIS A 103 -0.78 -15.10 15.82
CA HIS A 103 -0.23 -13.77 15.60
C HIS A 103 0.52 -13.65 14.27
N SER A 104 0.63 -12.41 13.78
CA SER A 104 1.48 -12.03 12.66
C SER A 104 2.64 -11.15 13.14
N LEU A 105 3.83 -11.43 12.59
CA LEU A 105 5.04 -10.63 12.78
C LEU A 105 5.36 -9.75 11.56
N ARG A 106 4.44 -9.65 10.59
CA ARG A 106 4.68 -8.96 9.31
C ARG A 106 5.09 -7.49 9.48
N PHE A 107 4.61 -6.85 10.54
CA PHE A 107 4.92 -5.47 10.88
C PHE A 107 5.66 -5.32 12.21
N ALA A 108 6.31 -6.39 12.69
CA ALA A 108 7.15 -6.34 13.87
C ALA A 108 8.52 -5.70 13.57
N ALA A 109 9.16 -5.17 14.61
CA ALA A 109 10.49 -4.57 14.56
C ALA A 109 10.62 -3.36 13.63
N HIS A 110 9.53 -2.63 13.36
CA HIS A 110 9.61 -1.29 12.79
C HIS A 110 9.78 -0.24 13.88
N VAL A 111 10.56 0.79 13.54
CA VAL A 111 10.67 2.03 14.31
C VAL A 111 9.87 3.10 13.60
N LEU A 112 8.84 3.62 14.26
CA LEU A 112 7.91 4.61 13.71
C LEU A 112 8.01 5.94 14.45
N LYS A 113 7.90 7.07 13.75
CA LYS A 113 7.63 8.38 14.34
C LYS A 113 6.25 8.35 15.00
N TYR A 114 6.21 8.25 16.32
CA TYR A 114 5.00 7.84 17.03
C TYR A 114 3.83 8.81 16.87
N PRO A 115 4.01 10.15 16.99
CA PRO A 115 2.91 11.09 16.79
C PRO A 115 2.25 10.97 15.40
N GLN A 116 3.08 10.73 14.37
CA GLN A 116 2.62 10.55 13.00
C GLN A 116 1.90 9.21 12.81
N ALA A 117 2.48 8.11 13.31
CA ALA A 117 1.86 6.78 13.28
C ALA A 117 0.50 6.79 13.97
N LYS A 118 0.43 7.38 15.19
CA LYS A 118 -0.80 7.54 15.96
C LYS A 118 -1.88 8.30 15.19
N ALA A 119 -1.54 9.42 14.56
CA ALA A 119 -2.49 10.18 13.75
C ALA A 119 -3.00 9.38 12.55
N LEU A 120 -2.13 8.63 11.86
CA LEU A 120 -2.49 7.79 10.71
C LEU A 120 -3.40 6.63 11.09
N LEU A 121 -3.17 6.01 12.25
CA LEU A 121 -4.00 4.95 12.82
C LEU A 121 -5.39 5.49 13.19
N ILE A 122 -5.46 6.61 13.94
CA ILE A 122 -6.72 7.25 14.33
C ILE A 122 -7.55 7.66 13.10
N ALA A 123 -6.91 8.24 12.08
CA ALA A 123 -7.60 8.60 10.83
C ALA A 123 -8.22 7.40 10.11
N ARG A 124 -7.76 6.18 10.38
CA ARG A 124 -8.30 4.92 9.86
C ARG A 124 -9.26 4.23 10.83
N GLY A 125 -9.59 4.86 11.95
CA GLY A 125 -10.51 4.30 12.94
C GLY A 125 -9.87 3.27 13.89
N TRP A 126 -8.54 3.26 13.99
CA TRP A 126 -7.85 2.54 15.05
C TRP A 126 -7.78 3.40 16.32
N SER A 127 -7.91 2.77 17.48
CA SER A 127 -7.40 3.35 18.71
C SER A 127 -5.87 3.26 18.71
N ALA A 128 -5.22 4.13 19.48
CA ALA A 128 -3.78 4.07 19.68
C ALA A 128 -3.45 4.55 21.11
N PRO A 129 -2.53 3.88 21.82
CA PRO A 129 -2.23 4.20 23.21
C PRO A 129 -1.60 5.58 23.37
N ALA A 130 -1.43 6.03 24.60
CA ALA A 130 -0.56 7.17 24.89
C ALA A 130 0.79 6.62 25.35
N LEU A 131 1.72 6.43 24.40
CA LEU A 131 3.07 5.98 24.76
C LEU A 131 3.83 7.10 25.45
N ALA A 132 4.29 6.86 26.67
CA ALA A 132 4.92 7.83 27.55
C ALA A 132 5.74 7.14 28.65
N GLY A 133 6.78 7.79 29.16
CA GLY A 133 7.65 7.25 30.21
C GLY A 133 7.05 7.21 31.62
N TRP A 134 5.71 7.27 31.76
CA TRP A 134 5.02 7.18 33.05
C TRP A 134 3.65 6.53 32.90
N GLY A 135 3.09 6.12 34.04
CA GLY A 135 1.70 5.68 34.14
C GLY A 135 1.41 4.35 33.44
N GLY A 136 2.42 3.51 33.23
CA GLY A 136 2.27 2.26 32.46
C GLY A 136 2.15 2.50 30.95
N GLY A 137 2.60 3.66 30.46
CA GLY A 137 2.56 4.05 29.06
C GLY A 137 3.76 3.55 28.24
N GLU A 138 4.61 2.70 28.79
CA GLU A 138 5.79 2.17 28.11
C GLU A 138 5.41 1.22 26.96
N GLU A 139 4.24 0.59 27.08
CA GLU A 139 3.67 -0.32 26.08
C GLU A 139 2.16 -0.13 25.95
N GLY A 140 1.61 -0.58 24.82
CA GLY A 140 0.16 -0.63 24.61
C GLY A 140 -0.20 -1.16 23.24
N ALA A 141 -1.48 -1.41 23.02
CA ALA A 141 -1.97 -1.91 21.74
C ALA A 141 -2.82 -0.85 21.03
N ALA A 142 -2.53 -0.65 19.73
CA ALA A 142 -3.50 -0.03 18.83
C ALA A 142 -4.58 -1.06 18.47
N GLU A 143 -5.85 -0.68 18.46
CA GLU A 143 -6.94 -1.64 18.22
C GLU A 143 -7.96 -1.16 17.19
N ARG A 144 -8.49 -2.08 16.39
CA ARG A 144 -9.66 -1.81 15.52
C ARG A 144 -10.50 -3.05 15.32
N ALA A 145 -11.81 -2.88 15.30
CA ALA A 145 -12.77 -3.92 14.95
C ALA A 145 -13.18 -3.84 13.47
N TYR A 146 -13.23 -5.00 12.82
CA TYR A 146 -13.70 -5.19 11.45
C TYR A 146 -14.87 -6.18 11.45
N THR A 147 -15.95 -5.83 10.77
CA THR A 147 -17.08 -6.74 10.61
C THR A 147 -16.99 -7.45 9.27
N ASP A 148 -16.92 -8.77 9.29
CA ASP A 148 -17.17 -9.57 8.10
C ASP A 148 -18.64 -9.41 7.71
N ARG A 149 -18.90 -8.76 6.58
CA ARG A 149 -20.26 -8.49 6.09
C ARG A 149 -20.99 -9.74 5.60
N GLU A 150 -20.27 -10.83 5.34
CA GLU A 150 -20.88 -12.08 4.87
C GLU A 150 -21.45 -12.90 6.03
N THR A 151 -20.73 -12.95 7.16
CA THR A 151 -21.16 -13.71 8.35
C THR A 151 -21.71 -12.85 9.48
N GLY A 152 -21.48 -11.53 9.46
CA GLY A 152 -21.74 -10.63 10.59
C GLY A 152 -20.71 -10.72 11.72
N THR A 153 -19.69 -11.56 11.58
CA THR A 153 -18.68 -11.78 12.62
C THR A 153 -17.80 -10.54 12.80
N VAL A 154 -17.60 -10.13 14.06
CA VAL A 154 -16.67 -9.04 14.40
C VAL A 154 -15.29 -9.63 14.72
N TRP A 155 -14.26 -9.06 14.10
CA TRP A 155 -12.86 -9.40 14.28
C TRP A 155 -12.11 -8.17 14.78
N ARG A 156 -11.60 -8.23 16.00
CA ARG A 156 -10.82 -7.15 16.61
C ARG A 156 -9.34 -7.44 16.45
N PHE A 157 -8.64 -6.54 15.78
CA PHE A 157 -7.21 -6.57 15.63
C PHE A 157 -6.56 -5.71 16.69
N THR A 158 -5.43 -6.19 17.21
CA THR A 158 -4.55 -5.45 18.12
C THR A 158 -3.15 -5.43 17.54
N TRP A 159 -2.45 -4.31 17.61
CA TRP A 159 -1.06 -4.18 17.20
C TRP A 159 -0.23 -3.62 18.34
N ASP A 160 0.76 -4.39 18.77
CA ASP A 160 1.59 -4.07 19.92
C ASP A 160 2.58 -2.95 19.57
N LEU A 161 2.61 -1.92 20.41
CA LEU A 161 3.46 -0.74 20.30
C LEU A 161 4.16 -0.51 21.64
N HIS A 162 5.44 -0.14 21.61
CA HIS A 162 6.24 0.09 22.81
C HIS A 162 7.24 1.24 22.63
N LEU A 163 7.70 1.81 23.74
CA LEU A 163 8.84 2.72 23.75
C LEU A 163 10.11 1.98 23.35
N ILE A 164 10.92 2.60 22.49
CA ILE A 164 12.22 2.03 22.08
C ILE A 164 13.26 2.31 23.16
N ASP A 165 13.26 3.55 23.67
CA ASP A 165 14.15 4.03 24.71
C ASP A 165 13.41 5.04 25.59
N LEU A 166 13.73 5.07 26.89
CA LEU A 166 13.23 6.09 27.81
C LEU A 166 13.86 7.46 27.54
N ASP A 167 14.98 7.52 26.82
CA ASP A 167 15.60 8.77 26.38
C ASP A 167 14.94 9.35 25.11
N ASP A 168 14.13 8.56 24.38
CA ASP A 168 13.43 9.00 23.15
C ASP A 168 12.04 9.61 23.41
N LEU A 169 12.01 10.53 24.38
CA LEU A 169 10.79 11.22 24.80
C LEU A 169 10.83 12.72 24.45
N ASP A 170 9.67 13.31 24.21
CA ASP A 170 9.53 14.76 24.06
C ASP A 170 9.60 15.47 25.43
N HIS A 171 9.54 16.81 25.44
CA HIS A 171 9.62 17.57 26.71
C HIS A 171 8.42 17.34 27.63
N SER A 172 7.29 16.89 27.07
CA SER A 172 6.14 16.46 27.87
C SER A 172 6.30 15.02 28.36
N GLY A 173 7.33 14.33 27.84
CA GLY A 173 7.77 12.97 28.10
C GLY A 173 7.06 11.89 27.26
N ARG A 174 6.39 12.28 26.18
CA ARG A 174 5.70 11.36 25.27
C ARG A 174 6.67 10.81 24.24
N ALA A 175 6.40 9.60 23.75
CA ALA A 175 7.24 8.94 22.77
C ALA A 175 7.42 9.78 21.49
N ARG A 176 8.67 10.01 21.07
CA ARG A 176 8.97 10.57 19.74
C ARG A 176 8.93 9.46 18.69
N THR A 177 9.49 8.30 19.01
CA THR A 177 9.37 7.08 18.21
C THR A 177 8.79 5.92 19.01
N SER A 178 8.33 4.88 18.30
CA SER A 178 7.81 3.65 18.89
C SER A 178 8.32 2.44 18.14
N GLY A 179 8.60 1.37 18.87
CA GLY A 179 8.80 0.04 18.33
C GLY A 179 7.46 -0.63 18.09
N THR A 180 7.41 -1.49 17.07
CA THR A 180 6.23 -2.29 16.73
C THR A 180 6.51 -3.77 16.97
N ASP A 181 5.49 -4.52 17.36
CA ASP A 181 5.60 -5.97 17.54
C ASP A 181 4.36 -6.69 16.96
N ARG A 182 3.82 -7.68 17.67
CA ARG A 182 2.83 -8.64 17.18
C ARG A 182 1.52 -7.97 16.79
N VAL A 183 0.93 -8.48 15.71
CA VAL A 183 -0.48 -8.27 15.39
C VAL A 183 -1.26 -9.50 15.81
N ARG A 184 -2.28 -9.33 16.66
CA ARG A 184 -3.21 -10.40 17.07
C ARG A 184 -4.62 -10.09 16.62
N VAL A 185 -5.42 -11.14 16.48
CA VAL A 185 -6.83 -11.03 16.09
C VAL A 185 -7.68 -11.74 17.12
N HIS A 186 -8.81 -11.16 17.48
CA HIS A 186 -9.76 -11.73 18.43
C HIS A 186 -11.15 -11.78 17.80
N ARG A 187 -11.87 -12.89 18.01
CA ARG A 187 -13.25 -13.04 17.55
C ARG A 187 -14.21 -12.43 18.58
N GLY A 188 -14.99 -11.44 18.15
CA GLY A 188 -15.96 -10.73 19.00
C GLY A 188 -15.32 -10.12 20.25
N THR A 189 -15.94 -10.38 21.41
CA THR A 189 -15.46 -9.94 22.72
C THR A 189 -14.51 -10.94 23.39
N GLY A 190 -14.12 -12.01 22.69
CA GLY A 190 -13.19 -13.02 23.21
C GLY A 190 -11.83 -12.43 23.57
N ARG A 191 -11.24 -12.90 24.66
CA ARG A 191 -9.92 -12.44 25.13
C ARG A 191 -8.76 -13.19 24.49
N GLU A 192 -8.98 -14.44 24.10
CA GLU A 192 -7.97 -15.26 23.43
C GLU A 192 -7.80 -14.82 21.98
N ALA A 193 -6.57 -14.92 21.49
CA ALA A 193 -6.27 -14.70 20.09
C ALA A 193 -6.88 -15.85 19.26
N ALA A 194 -7.55 -15.48 18.18
CA ALA A 194 -8.07 -16.41 17.20
C ALA A 194 -6.94 -16.90 16.29
N VAL A 195 -7.07 -18.14 15.81
CA VAL A 195 -6.17 -18.66 14.78
C VAL A 195 -6.37 -17.86 13.50
N LEU A 196 -5.29 -17.37 12.90
CA LEU A 196 -5.31 -16.49 11.73
C LEU A 196 -5.96 -17.14 10.51
N THR A 197 -5.90 -18.47 10.38
CA THR A 197 -6.58 -19.24 9.31
C THR A 197 -8.10 -19.15 9.38
N GLU A 198 -8.67 -18.77 10.52
CA GLU A 198 -10.11 -18.58 10.67
C GLU A 198 -10.58 -17.17 10.27
N VAL A 199 -9.65 -16.23 10.11
CA VAL A 199 -9.96 -14.84 9.76
C VAL A 199 -10.26 -14.76 8.26
N PRO A 200 -11.42 -14.22 7.85
CA PRO A 200 -11.73 -14.07 6.43
C PRO A 200 -10.67 -13.26 5.70
N ALA A 201 -10.24 -13.72 4.51
CA ALA A 201 -9.16 -13.09 3.75
C ALA A 201 -9.40 -11.59 3.48
N LEU A 202 -10.63 -11.17 3.23
CA LEU A 202 -10.96 -9.75 3.10
C LEU A 202 -10.70 -8.96 4.39
N VAL A 203 -11.13 -9.49 5.54
CA VAL A 203 -10.94 -8.84 6.84
C VAL A 203 -9.46 -8.73 7.17
N LEU A 204 -8.70 -9.82 6.99
CA LEU A 204 -7.26 -9.84 7.16
C LEU A 204 -6.58 -8.81 6.24
N SER A 205 -6.93 -8.81 4.96
CA SER A 205 -6.33 -7.92 3.96
C SER A 205 -6.56 -6.45 4.29
N GLU A 206 -7.76 -6.08 4.73
CA GLU A 206 -8.09 -4.70 5.06
C GLU A 206 -7.38 -4.23 6.33
N ALA A 207 -7.30 -5.10 7.35
CA ALA A 207 -6.61 -4.78 8.59
C ALA A 207 -5.11 -4.60 8.39
N MET A 208 -4.45 -5.55 7.72
CA MET A 208 -3.02 -5.48 7.45
C MET A 208 -2.66 -4.29 6.55
N ARG A 209 -3.53 -3.93 5.61
CA ARG A 209 -3.36 -2.74 4.77
C ARG A 209 -3.31 -1.45 5.56
N ASP A 210 -4.14 -1.31 6.59
CA ASP A 210 -4.09 -0.12 7.44
C ASP A 210 -2.75 0.02 8.17
N LEU A 211 -2.23 -1.11 8.66
CA LEU A 211 -0.94 -1.16 9.34
C LEU A 211 0.21 -0.83 8.39
N ASP A 212 0.25 -1.45 7.20
CA ASP A 212 1.25 -1.13 6.17
C ASP A 212 1.22 0.35 5.77
N LEU A 213 0.03 0.95 5.65
CA LEU A 213 -0.09 2.38 5.34
C LEU A 213 0.45 3.28 6.46
N ALA A 214 0.34 2.87 7.72
CA ALA A 214 0.96 3.57 8.83
C ALA A 214 2.49 3.40 8.79
N VAL A 215 2.98 2.17 8.61
CA VAL A 215 4.41 1.85 8.52
C VAL A 215 5.07 2.60 7.37
N GLY A 216 4.50 2.55 6.16
CA GLY A 216 5.08 3.12 4.94
C GLY A 216 5.23 4.64 4.95
N VAL A 217 4.56 5.34 5.88
CA VAL A 217 4.65 6.79 6.04
C VAL A 217 5.41 7.17 7.32
N ALA A 218 5.14 6.50 8.43
CA ALA A 218 5.69 6.87 9.74
C ALA A 218 7.04 6.20 10.06
N SER A 219 7.47 5.18 9.29
CA SER A 219 8.76 4.53 9.54
C SER A 219 9.91 5.53 9.42
N ILE A 220 10.85 5.51 10.37
CA ILE A 220 12.07 6.33 10.27
C ILE A 220 12.89 5.98 9.02
N ALA A 221 12.74 4.76 8.49
CA ALA A 221 13.39 4.34 7.24
C ALA A 221 12.84 5.05 5.99
N ALA A 222 11.66 5.65 6.09
CA ALA A 222 11.06 6.44 5.02
C ALA A 222 11.53 7.92 5.04
N ASP A 223 12.25 8.35 6.08
CA ASP A 223 12.74 9.73 6.21
C ASP A 223 14.14 9.87 5.61
N PRO A 224 14.31 10.65 4.52
CA PRO A 224 15.62 10.88 3.89
C PRO A 224 16.53 11.79 4.71
N SER A 225 16.00 12.54 5.69
CA SER A 225 16.76 13.42 6.59
C SER A 225 17.23 12.73 7.88
N TRP A 226 16.81 11.48 8.11
CA TRP A 226 17.15 10.74 9.32
C TRP A 226 18.55 10.13 9.20
N SER A 227 19.54 10.78 9.81
CA SER A 227 20.91 10.27 9.94
C SER A 227 21.32 10.18 11.40
N GLU A 228 21.23 8.99 11.98
CA GLU A 228 21.99 8.63 13.18
C GLU A 228 22.57 7.22 13.01
N ASP A 229 23.85 7.08 13.38
CA ASP A 229 24.65 5.86 13.22
C ASP A 229 24.06 4.64 13.94
N ALA A 230 23.24 4.86 14.98
CA ALA A 230 22.67 3.80 15.83
C ALA A 230 21.73 2.84 15.07
N HIS A 231 21.08 3.31 13.99
CA HIS A 231 20.09 2.51 13.24
C HIS A 231 20.39 2.39 11.75
N ALA A 232 21.60 2.77 11.30
CA ALA A 232 22.02 2.63 9.91
C ALA A 232 21.83 1.20 9.32
N PRO A 233 22.04 0.10 10.07
CA PRO A 233 21.73 -1.25 9.59
C PRO A 233 20.22 -1.51 9.40
N TYR A 234 19.38 -1.00 10.32
CA TYR A 234 17.93 -1.08 10.20
C TYR A 234 17.42 -0.25 9.02
N TRP A 235 17.93 0.97 8.85
CA TRP A 235 17.58 1.84 7.73
C TRP A 235 17.95 1.18 6.40
N ARG A 236 19.19 0.68 6.24
CA ARG A 236 19.61 0.01 4.99
C ARG A 236 18.74 -1.20 4.65
N ARG A 237 18.42 -2.04 5.65
CA ARG A 237 17.56 -3.21 5.45
C ARG A 237 16.14 -2.82 5.03
N THR A 238 15.59 -1.77 5.64
CA THR A 238 14.20 -1.37 5.39
C THR A 238 14.07 -0.52 4.12
N ALA A 239 15.04 0.35 3.85
CA ALA A 239 15.06 1.25 2.70
C ALA A 239 15.21 0.51 1.36
N PHE A 240 15.88 -0.64 1.34
CA PHE A 240 16.16 -1.41 0.12
C PHE A 240 15.77 -2.90 0.23
N GLY A 241 14.95 -3.24 1.22
CA GLY A 241 14.49 -4.61 1.51
C GLY A 241 13.43 -5.11 0.53
N GLU A 242 12.75 -6.19 0.90
CA GLU A 242 11.65 -6.72 0.08
C GLU A 242 10.49 -5.72 -0.08
N LEU A 243 9.77 -5.84 -1.19
CA LEU A 243 8.63 -4.97 -1.47
C LEU A 243 7.47 -5.32 -0.54
N SER A 244 6.92 -4.32 0.16
CA SER A 244 5.59 -4.45 0.74
C SER A 244 4.54 -4.59 -0.36
N GLU A 245 3.35 -5.07 -0.01
CA GLU A 245 2.23 -5.28 -0.92
C GLU A 245 1.84 -3.97 -1.64
N ASN A 246 2.01 -2.83 -0.97
CA ASN A 246 1.83 -1.51 -1.57
C ASN A 246 2.89 -1.19 -2.62
N ALA A 247 4.15 -1.55 -2.35
CA ALA A 247 5.21 -1.39 -3.32
C ALA A 247 5.08 -2.36 -4.51
N VAL A 248 4.53 -3.57 -4.30
CA VAL A 248 4.17 -4.52 -5.37
C VAL A 248 3.08 -3.92 -6.27
N VAL A 249 2.01 -3.37 -5.70
CA VAL A 249 0.96 -2.69 -6.48
C VAL A 249 1.52 -1.52 -7.29
N ARG A 250 2.43 -0.72 -6.71
CA ARG A 250 3.11 0.36 -7.43
C ARG A 250 3.99 -0.16 -8.57
N ARG A 251 4.71 -1.26 -8.36
CA ARG A 251 5.48 -1.94 -9.40
C ARG A 251 4.58 -2.34 -10.57
N GLU A 252 3.41 -2.90 -10.30
CA GLU A 252 2.45 -3.31 -11.33
C GLU A 252 1.86 -2.10 -12.09
N ALA A 253 1.63 -0.98 -11.40
CA ALA A 253 1.27 0.27 -12.06
C ALA A 253 2.42 0.78 -12.94
N LEU A 254 3.66 0.79 -12.44
CA LEU A 254 4.85 1.22 -13.19
C LEU A 254 5.10 0.39 -14.44
N LEU A 255 4.87 -0.93 -14.41
CA LEU A 255 4.98 -1.77 -15.61
C LEU A 255 4.03 -1.34 -16.74
N ARG A 256 2.90 -0.71 -16.41
CA ARG A 256 1.92 -0.20 -17.37
C ARG A 256 2.19 1.24 -17.78
N LEU A 257 2.74 2.04 -16.86
CA LEU A 257 3.02 3.46 -17.09
C LEU A 257 4.36 3.68 -17.80
N ALA A 258 5.42 2.96 -17.42
CA ALA A 258 6.78 3.18 -17.92
C ALA A 258 6.88 3.16 -19.46
N PRO A 259 6.22 2.22 -20.20
CA PRO A 259 6.24 2.23 -21.66
C PRO A 259 5.57 3.45 -22.30
N ARG A 260 4.69 4.14 -21.57
CA ARG A 260 3.96 5.33 -22.03
C ARG A 260 4.72 6.64 -21.75
N LEU A 261 5.84 6.58 -21.03
CA LEU A 261 6.65 7.76 -20.69
C LEU A 261 7.59 8.13 -21.84
N ARG A 262 7.90 9.43 -21.94
CA ARG A 262 8.84 9.97 -22.95
C ARG A 262 10.25 9.38 -22.87
N VAL A 263 10.65 8.91 -21.70
CA VAL A 263 11.98 8.33 -21.41
C VAL A 263 11.93 6.80 -21.32
N SER A 264 10.90 6.16 -21.89
CA SER A 264 10.66 4.71 -21.75
C SER A 264 11.86 3.84 -22.15
N ASP A 265 12.66 4.25 -23.13
CA ASP A 265 13.89 3.58 -23.57
C ASP A 265 15.04 3.62 -22.55
N ARG A 266 14.91 4.45 -21.51
CA ARG A 266 15.85 4.59 -20.39
C ARG A 266 15.36 3.91 -19.12
N LEU A 267 14.15 3.33 -19.13
CA LEU A 267 13.52 2.76 -17.94
C LEU A 267 13.41 1.24 -18.01
N GLU A 268 13.78 0.57 -16.93
CA GLU A 268 13.65 -0.88 -16.82
C GLU A 268 13.23 -1.29 -15.40
N VAL A 269 12.12 -2.00 -15.27
CA VAL A 269 11.66 -2.52 -13.97
C VAL A 269 12.32 -3.87 -13.70
N GLN A 270 13.32 -3.90 -12.82
CA GLN A 270 14.06 -5.11 -12.44
C GLN A 270 13.86 -5.45 -10.96
N GLY A 271 13.19 -6.57 -10.68
CA GLY A 271 12.90 -7.01 -9.32
C GLY A 271 12.19 -5.92 -8.51
N ARG A 272 12.85 -5.44 -7.45
CA ARG A 272 12.38 -4.40 -6.52
C ARG A 272 12.82 -2.97 -6.85
N PHE A 273 13.45 -2.78 -8.01
CA PHE A 273 13.97 -1.49 -8.46
C PHE A 273 13.38 -1.07 -9.81
N LEU A 274 13.22 0.24 -9.99
CA LEU A 274 13.18 0.87 -11.31
C LEU A 274 14.61 1.32 -11.65
N ARG A 275 15.20 0.68 -12.64
CA ARG A 275 16.50 1.06 -13.20
C ARG A 275 16.29 2.17 -14.23
N VAL A 276 17.08 3.24 -14.10
CA VAL A 276 16.99 4.45 -14.92
C VAL A 276 18.37 4.74 -15.48
N ARG A 277 18.51 4.74 -16.81
CA ARG A 277 19.74 5.11 -17.49
C ARG A 277 19.76 6.62 -17.75
N GLY A 278 20.60 7.37 -17.03
CA GLY A 278 20.93 8.75 -17.34
C GLY A 278 22.08 8.85 -18.36
N ASP A 279 22.53 10.07 -18.62
CA ASP A 279 23.68 10.35 -19.49
C ASP A 279 25.01 10.24 -18.71
N LEU A 280 25.02 10.49 -17.40
CA LEU A 280 26.21 10.40 -16.54
C LEU A 280 26.30 9.06 -15.81
N ARG A 281 25.18 8.56 -15.26
CA ARG A 281 25.15 7.29 -14.49
C ARG A 281 23.89 6.47 -14.78
N THR A 282 23.92 5.22 -14.31
CA THR A 282 22.71 4.40 -14.16
C THR A 282 22.27 4.39 -12.72
N TYR A 283 20.97 4.50 -12.49
CA TYR A 283 20.34 4.63 -11.18
C TYR A 283 19.39 3.48 -10.93
N ARG A 284 19.26 3.07 -9.66
CA ARG A 284 18.27 2.09 -9.21
C ARG A 284 17.41 2.72 -8.13
N ILE A 285 16.14 2.99 -8.46
CA ILE A 285 15.15 3.57 -7.55
C ILE A 285 14.37 2.43 -6.90
N HIS A 286 14.44 2.29 -5.57
CA HIS A 286 13.71 1.26 -4.86
C HIS A 286 12.20 1.54 -4.85
N LEU A 287 11.38 0.56 -5.24
CA LEU A 287 9.95 0.77 -5.46
C LEU A 287 9.12 0.94 -4.18
N GLY A 288 9.67 0.56 -3.03
CA GLY A 288 9.03 0.77 -1.73
C GLY A 288 9.35 2.13 -1.10
N SER A 289 10.62 2.51 -1.08
CA SER A 289 11.13 3.70 -0.39
C SER A 289 11.33 4.90 -1.29
N ALA A 290 11.40 4.71 -2.61
CA ALA A 290 11.88 5.70 -3.57
C ALA A 290 13.33 6.16 -3.34
N ASN A 291 14.13 5.40 -2.59
CA ASN A 291 15.56 5.68 -2.39
C ASN A 291 16.37 5.25 -3.60
N ILE A 292 17.46 5.97 -3.89
CA ILE A 292 18.22 5.83 -5.13
C ILE A 292 19.62 5.28 -4.81
N LEU A 293 20.02 4.25 -5.56
CA LEU A 293 21.40 3.78 -5.62
C LEU A 293 21.99 4.11 -7.00
N MET A 294 23.27 4.47 -7.06
CA MET A 294 24.00 4.72 -8.30
C MET A 294 24.87 3.52 -8.64
N GLU A 295 24.77 3.02 -9.87
CA GLU A 295 25.69 2.01 -10.40
C GLU A 295 27.07 2.65 -10.72
N PRO A 296 28.17 1.87 -10.64
CA PRO A 296 28.25 0.45 -10.26
C PRO A 296 28.48 0.19 -8.76
N ASP A 297 28.78 1.21 -7.96
CA ASP A 297 29.24 1.10 -6.57
C ASP A 297 28.11 1.10 -5.53
N ASP A 298 26.85 1.18 -5.98
CA ASP A 298 25.66 1.28 -5.13
C ASP A 298 25.72 2.47 -4.15
N ALA A 299 26.38 3.55 -4.56
CA ALA A 299 26.42 4.79 -3.80
C ALA A 299 25.01 5.37 -3.67
N TYR A 300 24.60 5.70 -2.45
CA TYR A 300 23.30 6.31 -2.19
C TYR A 300 23.25 7.74 -2.75
N LEU A 301 22.17 8.07 -3.47
CA LEU A 301 21.88 9.40 -3.95
C LEU A 301 20.64 9.96 -3.22
N CYS A 302 20.84 11.03 -2.45
CA CYS A 302 19.75 11.72 -1.77
C CYS A 302 19.14 12.78 -2.68
N VAL A 303 17.89 12.55 -3.09
CA VAL A 303 17.06 13.54 -3.79
C VAL A 303 15.81 13.78 -2.93
N VAL A 304 15.74 14.98 -2.37
CA VAL A 304 14.59 15.44 -1.59
C VAL A 304 13.62 16.15 -2.54
N PRO A 305 12.34 15.74 -2.63
CA PRO A 305 11.36 16.43 -3.45
C PRO A 305 11.17 17.88 -2.98
N SER A 306 11.40 18.85 -3.85
CA SER A 306 11.12 20.27 -3.60
C SER A 306 9.69 20.60 -4.01
N GLY A 307 8.71 20.26 -3.16
CA GLY A 307 7.29 20.62 -3.36
C GLY A 307 6.41 19.54 -4.02
N ARG A 308 5.12 19.84 -4.16
CA ARG A 308 4.14 19.01 -4.89
C ARG A 308 4.24 19.33 -6.38
N ASP A 309 5.24 18.79 -7.06
CA ASP A 309 5.23 18.81 -8.53
C ASP A 309 4.26 17.73 -9.02
N GLU A 310 3.18 18.16 -9.68
CA GLU A 310 2.36 17.28 -10.50
C GLU A 310 3.21 16.86 -11.69
N ALA A 311 3.57 15.58 -11.76
CA ALA A 311 4.40 15.04 -12.84
C ALA A 311 3.80 15.19 -14.25
N GLY A 312 2.62 15.80 -14.41
CA GLY A 312 1.89 15.93 -15.68
C GLY A 312 1.52 14.59 -16.31
N VAL A 313 1.65 13.49 -15.56
CA VAL A 313 1.44 12.11 -15.97
C VAL A 313 0.22 11.57 -15.23
N PHE A 314 -0.67 10.91 -15.97
CA PHE A 314 -1.81 10.19 -15.39
C PHE A 314 -1.32 9.17 -14.35
N LEU A 315 -1.90 9.23 -13.14
CA LEU A 315 -1.68 8.22 -12.10
C LEU A 315 -3.00 7.48 -11.86
N PRO A 316 -3.00 6.13 -11.86
CA PRO A 316 -4.21 5.35 -11.62
C PRO A 316 -4.72 5.47 -10.17
N PHE A 317 -3.89 6.01 -9.27
CA PHE A 317 -4.15 6.28 -7.86
C PHE A 317 -3.08 7.23 -7.31
N GLU A 318 -3.25 7.72 -6.06
CA GLU A 318 -2.28 8.59 -5.37
C GLU A 318 -2.09 9.98 -6.02
N ASP A 319 -3.19 10.65 -6.39
CA ASP A 319 -3.18 12.04 -6.88
C ASP A 319 -2.42 12.99 -5.91
N GLY A 320 -1.62 13.91 -6.45
CA GLY A 320 -1.02 15.01 -5.68
C GLY A 320 0.17 14.67 -4.79
N GLY A 321 1.09 13.80 -5.25
CA GLY A 321 2.42 13.63 -4.64
C GLY A 321 2.60 12.38 -3.78
N GLY A 322 1.89 11.28 -4.08
CA GLY A 322 2.16 9.98 -3.46
C GLY A 322 3.49 9.33 -3.88
N ARG A 323 3.85 8.20 -3.27
CA ARG A 323 5.15 7.53 -3.49
C ARG A 323 5.37 7.15 -4.96
N LEU A 324 4.32 6.75 -5.68
CA LEU A 324 4.41 6.49 -7.12
C LEU A 324 4.82 7.75 -7.90
N SER A 325 4.23 8.90 -7.58
CA SER A 325 4.61 10.19 -8.17
C SER A 325 6.08 10.52 -7.86
N VAL A 326 6.52 10.34 -6.60
CA VAL A 326 7.93 10.57 -6.22
C VAL A 326 8.90 9.69 -7.01
N ILE A 327 8.57 8.40 -7.22
CA ILE A 327 9.38 7.49 -8.02
C ILE A 327 9.46 7.98 -9.46
N LEU A 328 8.33 8.38 -10.06
CA LEU A 328 8.28 8.88 -11.43
C LEU A 328 9.01 10.20 -11.60
N SER A 329 8.84 11.17 -10.70
CA SER A 329 9.55 12.45 -10.74
C SER A 329 11.06 12.24 -10.63
N LYS A 330 11.52 11.34 -9.75
CA LYS A 330 12.94 10.96 -9.67
C LYS A 330 13.42 10.29 -10.96
N ALA A 331 12.63 9.40 -11.54
CA ALA A 331 12.99 8.73 -12.79
C ALA A 331 13.12 9.74 -13.96
N LEU A 332 12.19 10.69 -14.07
CA LEU A 332 12.24 11.74 -15.09
C LEU A 332 13.44 12.67 -14.89
N LEU A 333 13.71 13.09 -13.65
CA LEU A 333 14.88 13.91 -13.31
C LEU A 333 16.20 13.20 -13.66
N LEU A 334 16.34 11.93 -13.26
CA LEU A 334 17.58 11.16 -13.43
C LEU A 334 17.78 10.65 -14.86
N ALA A 335 16.71 10.56 -15.65
CA ALA A 335 16.82 10.26 -17.07
C ALA A 335 17.50 11.40 -17.86
N ASP A 336 17.56 12.62 -17.32
CA ASP A 336 18.24 13.80 -17.89
C ASP A 336 19.27 14.36 -16.89
N ASP A 337 20.06 13.47 -16.29
CA ASP A 337 20.99 13.79 -15.20
C ASP A 337 22.05 14.84 -15.54
N ALA A 338 22.44 14.96 -16.81
CA ALA A 338 23.38 15.96 -17.30
C ALA A 338 22.80 17.40 -17.24
N ALA A 339 21.46 17.53 -17.31
CA ALA A 339 20.77 18.81 -17.24
C ALA A 339 20.46 19.27 -15.80
N ILE A 340 20.76 18.45 -14.78
CA ILE A 340 20.49 18.79 -13.37
C ILE A 340 21.36 19.98 -12.94
N THR A 341 20.70 21.07 -12.57
CA THR A 341 21.35 22.32 -12.12
C THR A 341 21.46 22.44 -10.60
N ASP A 342 20.75 21.62 -9.83
CA ASP A 342 20.86 21.62 -8.37
C ASP A 342 22.30 21.20 -7.95
N PRO A 343 23.04 22.07 -7.24
CA PRO A 343 24.44 21.81 -6.93
C PRO A 343 24.63 20.65 -5.95
N GLY A 344 23.65 20.39 -5.06
CA GLY A 344 23.70 19.30 -4.10
C GLY A 344 23.52 17.93 -4.77
N ILE A 345 22.60 17.83 -5.72
CA ILE A 345 22.38 16.62 -6.51
C ILE A 345 23.53 16.40 -7.50
N ALA A 346 23.94 17.44 -8.23
CA ALA A 346 25.02 17.34 -9.22
C ALA A 346 26.36 16.92 -8.59
N ALA A 347 26.70 17.47 -7.41
CA ALA A 347 27.93 17.08 -6.71
C ALA A 347 27.91 15.62 -6.21
N GLN A 348 26.74 15.09 -5.82
CA GLN A 348 26.60 13.69 -5.45
C GLN A 348 26.79 12.76 -6.66
N ILE A 349 26.18 13.09 -7.81
CA ILE A 349 26.26 12.29 -9.04
C ILE A 349 27.68 12.25 -9.60
N ARG A 350 28.37 13.40 -9.62
CA ARG A 350 29.70 13.52 -10.22
C ARG A 350 30.82 12.97 -9.34
N ARG A 351 30.56 12.67 -8.07
CA ARG A 351 31.54 12.10 -7.16
C ARG A 351 32.15 10.83 -7.78
N GLY A 352 33.47 10.80 -7.97
CA GLY A 352 34.19 9.65 -8.52
C GLY A 352 34.02 9.39 -10.02
N LEU A 353 33.47 10.34 -10.79
CA LEU A 353 33.50 10.33 -12.26
C LEU A 353 34.72 11.08 -12.85
N GLU A 354 35.54 11.70 -11.98
CA GLU A 354 36.79 12.40 -12.34
C GLU A 354 38.04 11.55 -12.11
#